data_AF-A0A0C2WB85-F1
#
_entry.id   AF-A0A0C2WB85-F1
#
_cell.length_a   1.000
_cell.length_b   1.000
_cell.length_c   1.000
_cell.angle_alpha   90.00
_cell.angle_beta   90.00
_cell.angle_gamma   90.00
#
_symmetry.space_group_name_H-M   'P 1'
#
loop_
_entity.id
_entity.type
_entity.pdbx_description
1 polymer ?
#
loop_
_entity_poly.entity_id
_entity_poly.type
_entity_poly.pdbx_seq_one_letter_code
_entity_poly.pdbx_strand_id
1 'polypeptide(L)'
;MLHEFARRYRKEIGSQFDAKRCHIRCLAHIINLTTQALISKRSQSKFYDPEAPDDHIPDVTARNRDEVGMVRAICVKGCALSVIRRRPYTVR
;
A
#
# COMPACT_ATOMS: atom_id res chain seq x y z
N MET A 1 6.05 5.16 -25.46
CA MET A 1 6.68 5.68 -24.22
C MET A 1 7.82 4.78 -23.71
N LEU A 2 7.58 3.49 -23.44
CA LEU A 2 8.63 2.56 -22.96
C LEU A 2 9.80 2.33 -23.92
N HIS A 3 9.58 2.41 -25.23
CA HIS A 3 10.66 2.31 -26.24
C HIS A 3 11.65 3.48 -26.15
N GLU A 4 11.16 4.70 -25.97
CA GLU A 4 12.01 5.88 -25.85
C GLU A 4 12.75 5.90 -24.50
N PHE A 5 12.09 5.43 -23.43
CA PHE A 5 12.74 5.18 -22.15
C PHE A 5 13.85 4.14 -22.26
N ALA A 6 13.58 2.99 -22.91
CA ALA A 6 14.57 1.94 -23.12
C ALA A 6 15.78 2.43 -23.93
N ARG A 7 15.54 3.31 -24.91
CA ARG A 7 16.60 3.94 -25.72
C ARG A 7 17.48 4.85 -24.86
N ARG A 8 16.88 5.73 -24.05
CA ARG A 8 17.62 6.64 -23.15
C ARG A 8 18.33 5.88 -22.03
N TYR A 9 17.68 4.90 -21.42
CA TYR A 9 18.26 4.03 -20.39
C TYR A 9 19.54 3.35 -20.90
N ARG A 10 19.51 2.84 -22.13
CA ARG A 10 20.67 2.23 -22.77
C ARG A 10 21.80 3.25 -23.03
N LYS A 11 21.46 4.50 -23.38
CA LYS A 11 22.42 5.58 -23.61
C LYS A 11 23.12 6.01 -22.31
N GLU A 12 22.39 6.14 -21.21
CA GLU A 12 22.91 6.68 -19.95
C GLU A 12 23.52 5.59 -19.04
N ILE A 13 22.94 4.39 -19.00
CA ILE A 13 23.30 3.33 -18.05
C ILE A 13 24.06 2.18 -18.75
N GLY A 14 24.12 2.18 -20.09
CA GLY A 14 24.86 1.17 -20.88
C GLY A 14 24.25 -0.24 -20.86
N SER A 15 23.16 -0.47 -20.13
CA SER A 15 22.49 -1.77 -20.04
C SER A 15 21.20 -1.81 -20.87
N GLN A 16 20.82 -2.99 -21.35
CA GLN A 16 19.54 -3.16 -22.02
C GLN A 16 18.38 -3.15 -21.02
N PHE A 17 17.41 -2.27 -21.26
CA PHE A 17 16.15 -2.28 -20.55
C PHE A 17 15.22 -3.35 -21.16
N ASP A 18 14.85 -4.36 -20.37
CA ASP A 18 13.86 -5.36 -20.76
C ASP A 18 12.45 -4.75 -20.70
N ALA A 19 12.04 -4.15 -21.82
CA ALA A 19 10.77 -3.47 -21.92
C ALA A 19 9.57 -4.39 -21.69
N LYS A 20 9.64 -5.68 -22.04
CA LYS A 20 8.52 -6.62 -21.84
C LYS A 20 8.34 -6.94 -20.37
N ARG A 21 9.41 -7.32 -19.68
CA ARG A 21 9.37 -7.62 -18.23
C ARG A 21 9.05 -6.37 -17.41
N CYS A 22 9.60 -5.22 -17.81
CA CYS A 22 9.33 -3.96 -17.12
C CYS A 22 7.94 -3.40 -17.42
N HIS A 23 7.31 -3.69 -18.57
CA HIS A 23 5.93 -3.27 -18.85
C HIS A 23 4.97 -3.78 -17.79
N ILE A 24 5.01 -5.08 -17.45
CA ILE A 24 4.12 -5.66 -16.42
C ILE A 24 4.34 -4.98 -15.07
N ARG A 25 5.61 -4.74 -14.69
CA ARG A 25 5.95 -4.02 -13.45
C ARG A 25 5.46 -2.57 -13.48
N CYS A 26 5.62 -1.86 -14.59
CA CYS A 26 5.15 -0.49 -14.76
C CYS A 26 3.61 -0.42 -14.69
N LEU A 27 2.90 -1.38 -15.29
CA LEU A 27 1.45 -1.44 -15.24
C LEU A 27 0.95 -1.75 -13.82
N ALA A 28 1.53 -2.74 -13.15
CA ALA A 28 1.22 -3.03 -11.76
C ALA A 28 1.48 -1.82 -10.84
N HIS A 29 2.57 -1.09 -11.10
CA HIS A 29 2.90 0.13 -10.37
C HIS A 29 1.88 1.26 -10.62
N ILE A 30 1.47 1.48 -11.87
CA ILE A 30 0.42 2.45 -12.22
C ILE A 30 -0.91 2.07 -11.55
N ILE A 31 -1.34 0.81 -11.64
CA ILE A 31 -2.55 0.32 -10.98
C ILE A 31 -2.47 0.56 -9.47
N ASN A 32 -1.34 0.24 -8.85
CA ASN A 32 -1.13 0.47 -7.42
C ASN A 32 -1.23 1.98 -7.08
N LEU A 33 -0.57 2.86 -7.83
CA LEU A 33 -0.65 4.31 -7.61
C LEU A 33 -2.06 4.85 -7.81
N THR A 34 -2.75 4.46 -8.88
CA THR A 34 -4.13 4.88 -9.15
C THR A 34 -5.08 4.38 -8.06
N THR A 35 -4.90 3.14 -7.60
CA THR A 35 -5.69 2.57 -6.50
C THR A 35 -5.44 3.33 -5.20
N GLN A 36 -4.18 3.64 -4.88
CA GLN A 36 -3.83 4.45 -3.71
C GLN A 36 -4.45 5.86 -3.79
N ALA A 37 -4.40 6.51 -4.95
CA ALA A 37 -5.00 7.83 -5.18
C ALA A 37 -6.54 7.79 -5.13
N LEU A 38 -7.16 6.71 -5.60
CA LEU A 38 -8.61 6.52 -5.50
C LEU A 38 -9.02 6.32 -4.03
N ILE A 39 -8.28 5.49 -3.29
CA ILE A 39 -8.50 5.25 -1.87
C ILE A 39 -8.34 6.54 -1.08
N SER A 40 -7.31 7.34 -1.33
CA SER A 40 -7.09 8.60 -0.61
C SER A 40 -8.17 9.66 -0.88
N LYS A 41 -8.83 9.63 -2.04
CA LYS A 41 -10.00 10.47 -2.30
C LYS A 41 -11.28 9.97 -1.61
N ARG A 42 -11.38 8.66 -1.38
CA ARG A 42 -12.58 8.01 -0.82
C ARG A 42 -12.54 7.89 0.71
N SER A 43 -11.36 7.94 1.31
CA SER A 43 -11.14 7.70 2.73
C SER A 43 -10.20 8.76 3.29
N GLN A 44 -10.61 9.38 4.39
CA GLN A 44 -9.77 10.30 5.18
C GLN A 44 -9.08 9.58 6.34
N SER A 45 -9.24 8.25 6.43
CA SER A 45 -8.53 7.39 7.39
C SER A 45 -7.03 7.63 7.29
N LYS A 46 -6.43 7.99 8.43
CA LYS A 46 -4.96 8.08 8.57
C LYS A 46 -4.36 6.71 8.31
N PHE A 47 -3.11 6.66 7.83
CA PHE A 47 -2.36 5.40 7.84
C PHE A 47 -2.16 4.94 9.29
N TYR A 48 -2.07 3.63 9.49
CA TYR A 48 -1.81 3.08 10.82
C TYR A 48 -0.44 3.54 11.34
N ASP A 49 -0.45 4.08 12.55
CA ASP A 49 0.75 4.48 13.29
C ASP A 49 0.81 3.67 14.59
N PRO A 50 1.87 2.86 14.81
CA PRO A 50 2.05 2.12 16.05
C PRO A 50 2.16 3.00 17.31
N GLU A 51 2.64 4.24 17.17
CA GLU A 51 2.80 5.18 18.28
C GLU A 51 1.47 5.87 18.66
N ALA A 52 0.48 5.82 17.75
CA ALA A 52 -0.86 6.36 17.96
C ALA A 52 -1.93 5.40 17.39
N PRO A 53 -2.14 4.23 18.01
CA PRO A 53 -3.00 3.18 17.46
C PRO A 53 -4.48 3.58 17.41
N ASP A 54 -4.92 4.45 18.32
CA ASP A 54 -6.31 4.90 18.43
C ASP A 54 -6.70 5.88 17.32
N ASP A 55 -5.73 6.59 16.73
CA ASP A 55 -5.94 7.49 15.59
C ASP A 55 -6.42 6.76 14.33
N HIS A 56 -6.26 5.44 14.30
CA HIS A 56 -6.70 4.57 13.21
C HIS A 56 -8.11 3.98 13.43
N ILE A 57 -8.78 4.29 14.55
CA ILE A 57 -10.13 3.79 14.85
C ILE A 57 -11.16 4.60 14.04
N PRO A 58 -11.94 3.96 13.15
CA PRO A 58 -12.94 4.65 12.34
C PRO A 58 -14.15 5.06 13.18
N ASP A 59 -14.75 6.20 12.87
CA ASP A 59 -16.03 6.61 13.45
C ASP A 59 -17.17 5.72 12.90
N VAL A 60 -17.71 4.85 13.76
CA VAL A 60 -18.81 3.93 13.44
C VAL A 60 -20.19 4.57 13.55
N THR A 61 -20.27 5.76 14.15
CA THR A 61 -21.51 6.50 14.40
C THR A 61 -21.82 7.53 13.31
N ALA A 62 -20.83 7.87 12.49
CA ALA A 62 -21.00 8.77 11.35
C ALA A 62 -22.12 8.30 10.40
N ARG A 63 -22.95 9.26 9.96
CA ARG A 63 -24.05 9.02 9.00
C ARG A 63 -23.55 8.46 7.66
N ASN A 64 -22.39 8.93 7.20
CA ASN A 64 -21.65 8.37 6.07
C ASN A 64 -20.38 7.73 6.61
N ARG A 65 -20.35 6.39 6.63
CA ARG A 65 -19.22 5.63 7.16
C ARG A 65 -18.07 5.60 6.16
N ASP A 66 -16.85 5.77 6.64
CA ASP A 66 -15.64 5.50 5.86
C ASP A 66 -15.38 3.99 5.83
N GLU A 67 -16.10 3.29 4.95
CA GLU A 67 -16.00 1.84 4.77
C GLU A 67 -14.57 1.38 4.46
N VAL A 68 -13.83 2.19 3.70
CA VAL A 68 -12.43 1.91 3.35
C VAL A 68 -11.53 2.03 4.58
N GLY A 69 -11.75 3.05 5.41
CA GLY A 69 -11.09 3.19 6.72
C GLY A 69 -11.39 2.03 7.66
N MET A 70 -12.64 1.53 7.67
CA MET A 70 -13.03 0.36 8.46
C MET A 70 -12.32 -0.92 8.02
N VAL A 71 -12.26 -1.19 6.71
CA VAL A 71 -11.52 -2.34 6.17
C VAL A 71 -10.05 -2.25 6.52
N ARG A 72 -9.42 -1.07 6.42
CA ARG A 72 -8.02 -0.85 6.85
C ARG A 72 -7.82 -1.19 8.32
N ALA A 73 -8.67 -0.69 9.21
CA ALA A 73 -8.57 -0.96 10.64
C ALA A 73 -8.70 -2.47 10.97
N ILE A 74 -9.60 -3.18 10.29
CA ILE A 74 -9.75 -4.64 10.42
C ILE A 74 -8.47 -5.36 9.96
N CYS A 75 -7.93 -4.99 8.79
CA CYS A 75 -6.71 -5.59 8.26
C CYS A 75 -5.53 -5.40 9.23
N VAL A 76 -5.35 -4.21 9.78
CA VAL A 76 -4.29 -3.91 10.76
C VAL A 76 -4.45 -4.79 12.00
N LYS A 77 -5.66 -4.88 12.55
CA LYS A 77 -5.92 -5.71 13.75
C LYS A 77 -5.67 -7.20 13.48
N GLY A 78 -6.11 -7.71 12.33
CA GLY A 78 -5.84 -9.09 11.91
C GLY A 78 -4.35 -9.38 11.75
N CYS A 79 -3.61 -8.48 11.10
CA CYS A 79 -2.16 -8.58 10.95
C CYS A 79 -1.43 -8.52 12.30
N ALA A 80 -1.77 -7.57 13.17
CA ALA A 80 -1.20 -7.47 14.52
C ALA A 80 -1.42 -8.75 15.33
N LEU A 81 -2.64 -9.30 15.30
CA LEU A 81 -2.95 -10.57 15.96
C LEU A 81 -2.14 -11.74 15.39
N SER A 82 -1.94 -11.79 14.07
CA SER A 82 -1.12 -12.83 13.43
C SER A 82 0.37 -12.73 13.78
N VAL A 83 0.89 -11.51 13.96
CA VAL A 83 2.27 -11.24 14.36
C VAL A 83 2.48 -11.63 15.83
N ILE A 84 1.52 -11.29 16.70
CA ILE A 84 1.54 -11.67 18.12
C ILE A 84 1.54 -13.20 18.26
N ARG A 85 0.71 -13.92 17.50
CA ARG A 85 0.66 -15.39 17.51
C ARG A 85 1.92 -16.08 16.98
N ARG A 86 2.81 -15.34 16.30
CA ARG A 86 4.09 -15.85 15.78
C ARG A 86 5.27 -15.56 16.69
N ARG A 87 5.12 -14.77 17.77
CA ARG A 87 6.17 -14.59 18.77
C ARG A 87 6.02 -15.69 19.84
N PRO A 88 6.99 -16.62 20.01
CA PRO A 88 6.96 -17.53 21.14
C PRO A 88 7.09 -16.72 22.42
N TYR A 89 6.25 -17.02 23.41
CA TYR A 89 6.33 -16.43 24.75
C TYR A 89 7.71 -16.73 25.35
N THR A 90 8.62 -15.76 25.36
CA THR A 90 9.77 -15.79 26.26
C THR A 90 9.31 -15.33 27.63
N VAL A 91 8.94 -16.30 28.45
CA VAL A 91 8.81 -16.14 29.91
C VAL A 91 10.20 -15.84 30.45
N ARG A 92 10.36 -14.69 31.12
CA ARG A 92 11.48 -14.42 32.03
C ARG A 92 11.05 -14.70 33.45
#